data_AF-A0AAE8SYM6-F1
#
_entry.id   AF-A0AAE8SYM6-F1
#
_cell.length_a   1.000
_cell.length_b   1.000
_cell.length_c   1.000
_cell.angle_alpha   90.00
_cell.angle_beta   90.00
_cell.angle_gamma   90.00
#
_symmetry.space_group_name_H-M   'P 1'
#
loop_
_entity.id
_entity.type
_entity.pdbx_description
1 polymer ?
#
loop_
_entity_poly.entity_id
_entity_poly.type
_entity_poly.pdbx_seq_one_letter_code
_entity_poly.pdbx_strand_id
1 'polypeptide(L)'
;MGYPAGTGPEFHVVYADEKSGNLRTLLGPRATYDLWHVDQTFTPNVPSTTFFWVLETPANGGGDTAFTSLTAAYEALSPAFRETLLPLNLLHTSASDGEVRRVGAERALKEAINTTHPLVIRHPVTGKPALFVNPTIARQVEGFLPEESQHLLAYLHNHIRSMDFSCRVRWEKGTVVVWDQRTTAHSAVPDFQDNERRHMVRVIPYGSKPEPFAAR
;
A
#
# COMPACT_ATOMS: atom_id res chain seq x y z
N MET A 1 -0.65 17.10 -0.09
CA MET A 1 -1.47 16.46 -1.13
C MET A 1 -1.63 17.45 -2.26
N GLY A 2 -1.38 17.09 -3.52
CA GLY A 2 -1.59 18.00 -4.66
C GLY A 2 -3.08 18.20 -4.99
N TYR A 3 -3.86 18.54 -3.97
CA TYR A 3 -5.13 19.21 -4.22
C TYR A 3 -4.81 20.58 -4.84
N PRO A 4 -5.64 21.06 -5.76
CA PRO A 4 -5.67 22.47 -6.11
C PRO A 4 -5.66 23.33 -4.84
N ALA A 5 -4.95 24.46 -4.88
CA ALA A 5 -4.87 25.36 -3.74
C ALA A 5 -6.28 25.69 -3.22
N GLY A 6 -6.54 25.43 -1.93
CA GLY A 6 -7.81 25.73 -1.27
C GLY A 6 -8.91 24.67 -1.39
N THR A 7 -8.66 23.47 -1.95
CA THR A 7 -9.74 22.50 -2.25
C THR A 7 -9.70 21.18 -1.48
N GLY A 8 -8.84 21.02 -0.46
CA GLY A 8 -8.83 19.81 0.35
C GLY A 8 -8.24 20.05 1.73
N PRO A 9 -8.61 19.25 2.75
CA PRO A 9 -7.93 19.33 4.04
C PRO A 9 -6.45 19.02 3.83
N GLU A 10 -5.57 19.80 4.46
CA GLU A 10 -4.12 19.59 4.43
C GLU A 10 -3.72 18.18 4.93
N PHE A 11 -4.66 17.50 5.60
CA PHE A 11 -4.54 16.18 6.22
C PHE A 11 -5.68 15.24 5.78
N HIS A 12 -5.35 13.97 5.51
CA HIS A 12 -6.33 12.90 5.33
C HIS A 12 -6.71 12.30 6.68
N VAL A 13 -7.99 12.35 7.04
CA VAL A 13 -8.51 11.72 8.25
C VAL A 13 -8.68 10.21 8.04
N VAL A 14 -8.10 9.42 8.94
CA VAL A 14 -8.31 7.97 9.04
C VAL A 14 -9.06 7.71 10.33
N TYR A 15 -10.31 7.27 10.20
CA TYR A 15 -11.26 7.25 11.32
C TYR A 15 -12.08 5.96 11.37
N ALA A 16 -12.35 5.48 12.58
CA ALA A 16 -13.33 4.44 12.88
C ALA A 16 -14.04 4.78 14.21
N ASP A 17 -15.35 4.53 14.26
CA ASP A 17 -16.18 4.47 15.46
C ASP A 17 -17.40 3.56 15.22
N GLU A 18 -18.32 3.50 16.17
CA GLU A 18 -19.56 2.71 16.09
C GLU A 18 -20.41 3.00 14.84
N LYS A 19 -20.36 4.23 14.30
CA LYS A 19 -21.16 4.64 13.15
C LYS A 19 -20.45 4.38 11.83
N SER A 20 -19.17 4.67 11.75
CA SER A 20 -18.38 4.49 10.53
C SER A 20 -17.92 3.04 10.33
N GLY A 21 -17.87 2.25 11.40
CA GLY A 21 -17.28 0.93 11.42
C GLY A 21 -15.77 0.94 11.19
N ASN A 22 -15.18 -0.24 11.10
CA ASN A 22 -13.76 -0.44 10.81
C ASN A 22 -13.57 -1.29 9.54
N LEU A 23 -12.33 -1.71 9.28
CA LEU A 23 -12.01 -2.51 8.10
C LEU A 23 -12.74 -3.87 8.07
N ARG A 24 -13.06 -4.48 9.22
CA ARG A 24 -13.87 -5.70 9.28
C ARG A 24 -15.28 -5.46 8.78
N THR A 25 -15.89 -4.34 9.20
CA THR A 25 -17.20 -3.90 8.70
C THR A 25 -17.17 -3.72 7.17
N LEU A 26 -16.13 -3.09 6.63
CA LEU A 26 -15.97 -2.84 5.20
C LEU A 26 -15.78 -4.14 4.37
N LEU A 27 -14.98 -5.07 4.88
CA LEU A 27 -14.60 -6.27 4.13
C LEU A 27 -15.58 -7.44 4.28
N GLY A 28 -16.40 -7.43 5.34
CA GLY A 28 -17.31 -8.53 5.67
C GLY A 28 -16.59 -9.76 6.24
N PRO A 29 -17.30 -10.88 6.45
CA PRO A 29 -16.72 -12.11 6.99
C PRO A 29 -15.62 -12.68 6.10
N ARG A 30 -14.40 -12.80 6.64
CA ARG A 30 -13.23 -13.32 5.92
C ARG A 30 -12.28 -14.07 6.86
N ALA A 31 -11.50 -14.98 6.28
CA ALA A 31 -10.42 -15.66 7.00
C ALA A 31 -9.26 -14.71 7.36
N THR A 32 -8.97 -13.74 6.49
CA THR A 32 -7.95 -12.70 6.73
C THR A 32 -8.49 -11.32 6.36
N TYR A 33 -8.02 -10.31 7.09
CA TYR A 33 -8.36 -8.90 6.91
C TYR A 33 -7.16 -8.05 6.49
N ASP A 34 -6.10 -8.69 5.99
CA ASP A 34 -4.90 -7.98 5.58
C ASP A 34 -5.13 -7.22 4.27
N LEU A 35 -4.74 -5.94 4.29
CA LEU A 35 -4.75 -5.06 3.13
C LEU A 35 -3.34 -4.48 2.98
N TRP A 36 -2.38 -5.36 2.69
CA TRP A 36 -1.04 -4.94 2.36
C TRP A 36 -1.05 -4.05 1.11
N HIS A 37 -0.56 -2.83 1.23
CA HIS A 37 -0.52 -1.88 0.13
C HIS A 37 0.56 -0.81 0.30
N VAL A 38 0.82 -0.12 -0.80
CA VAL A 38 1.48 1.19 -0.85
C VAL A 38 0.42 2.21 -1.24
N ASP A 39 0.43 3.41 -0.65
CA ASP A 39 -0.60 4.39 -1.01
C ASP A 39 -0.40 4.92 -2.44
N GLN A 40 -1.49 5.02 -3.19
CA GLN A 40 -1.59 5.77 -4.45
C GLN A 40 -0.55 5.42 -5.54
N THR A 41 -0.14 4.15 -5.64
CA THR A 41 0.79 3.71 -6.71
C THR A 41 0.18 3.74 -8.12
N PHE A 42 -1.10 4.11 -8.27
CA PHE A 42 -1.73 4.36 -9.57
C PHE A 42 -1.39 5.75 -10.14
N THR A 43 -0.62 6.57 -9.41
CA THR A 43 -0.22 7.92 -9.84
C THR A 43 1.15 7.90 -10.54
N PRO A 44 1.37 8.74 -11.59
CA PRO A 44 2.67 8.84 -12.26
C PRO A 44 3.84 9.15 -11.32
N ASN A 45 3.58 10.05 -10.37
CA ASN A 45 4.49 10.45 -9.31
C ASN A 45 4.01 9.83 -8.00
N VAL A 46 4.49 8.62 -7.73
CA VAL A 46 4.16 7.89 -6.50
C VAL A 46 4.54 8.73 -5.27
N PRO A 47 3.73 8.71 -4.20
CA PRO A 47 4.11 9.28 -2.92
C PRO A 47 5.55 8.95 -2.48
N SER A 48 6.20 9.93 -1.85
CA SER A 48 7.56 9.74 -1.32
C SER A 48 7.53 9.13 0.07
N THR A 49 6.86 9.81 0.99
CA THR A 49 6.70 9.39 2.38
C THR A 49 5.25 9.54 2.82
N THR A 50 4.91 8.94 3.95
CA THR A 50 3.69 9.27 4.70
C THR A 50 4.07 9.67 6.10
N PHE A 51 3.43 10.73 6.58
CA PHE A 51 3.39 11.12 7.98
C PHE A 51 2.05 10.68 8.55
N PHE A 52 2.06 9.93 9.64
CA PHE A 52 0.85 9.40 10.27
C PHE A 52 0.84 9.78 11.75
N TRP A 53 -0.10 10.64 12.11
CA TRP A 53 -0.24 11.17 13.47
C TRP A 53 -1.46 10.57 14.16
N VAL A 54 -1.21 9.95 15.31
CA VAL A 54 -2.21 9.27 16.12
C VAL A 54 -2.88 10.25 17.09
N LEU A 55 -4.16 10.54 16.88
CA LEU A 55 -4.95 11.42 17.74
C LEU A 55 -5.70 10.65 18.82
N GLU A 56 -6.20 9.45 18.47
CA GLU A 56 -6.90 8.55 19.39
C GLU A 56 -6.72 7.09 18.97
N THR A 57 -6.60 6.22 19.97
CA THR A 57 -6.51 4.77 19.83
C THR A 57 -7.70 4.11 20.54
N PRO A 58 -8.10 2.89 20.12
CA PRO A 58 -9.11 2.11 20.83
C PRO A 58 -8.76 1.94 22.31
N ALA A 59 -9.77 2.04 23.20
CA ALA A 59 -9.57 2.05 24.64
C ALA A 59 -8.99 0.72 25.17
N ASN A 60 -9.42 -0.40 24.57
CA ASN A 60 -8.96 -1.73 24.95
C ASN A 60 -7.73 -2.21 24.15
N GLY A 61 -7.13 -1.33 23.34
CA GLY A 61 -5.99 -1.64 22.47
C GLY A 61 -6.40 -2.18 21.09
N GLY A 62 -5.38 -2.50 20.27
CA GLY A 62 -5.57 -2.84 18.86
C GLY A 62 -5.59 -1.63 17.93
N GLY A 63 -5.91 -1.86 16.66
CA GLY A 63 -5.88 -0.80 15.64
C GLY A 63 -4.47 -0.47 15.15
N ASP A 64 -3.53 -1.39 15.37
CA ASP A 64 -2.11 -1.30 15.02
C ASP A 64 -1.90 -1.17 13.52
N THR A 65 -0.64 -1.00 13.12
CA THR A 65 -0.25 -1.05 11.71
C THR A 65 0.94 -1.97 11.54
N ALA A 66 0.80 -2.92 10.63
CA ALA A 66 1.89 -3.77 10.18
C ALA A 66 2.59 -3.09 9.01
N PHE A 67 3.92 -3.18 8.98
CA PHE A 67 4.78 -2.67 7.91
C PHE A 67 5.66 -3.80 7.41
N THR A 68 6.02 -3.77 6.14
CA THR A 68 6.87 -4.77 5.49
C THR A 68 7.88 -4.07 4.59
N SER A 69 9.17 -4.43 4.73
CA SER A 69 10.24 -3.84 3.93
C SER A 69 10.29 -4.50 2.55
N LEU A 70 9.97 -3.74 1.52
CA LEU A 70 10.03 -4.17 0.12
C LEU A 70 11.47 -4.29 -0.41
N THR A 71 12.42 -3.59 0.23
CA THR A 71 13.85 -3.78 -0.05
C THR A 71 14.34 -5.11 0.51
N ALA A 72 14.07 -5.41 1.78
CA ALA A 72 14.46 -6.69 2.36
C ALA A 72 13.73 -7.87 1.69
N ALA A 73 12.45 -7.69 1.33
CA ALA A 73 11.70 -8.67 0.56
C ALA A 73 12.36 -8.96 -0.80
N TYR A 74 12.85 -7.95 -1.52
CA TYR A 74 13.60 -8.17 -2.75
C TYR A 74 14.93 -8.90 -2.51
N GLU A 75 15.70 -8.46 -1.51
CA GLU A 75 17.00 -9.05 -1.18
C GLU A 75 16.91 -10.53 -0.77
N ALA A 76 15.80 -10.95 -0.17
CA ALA A 76 15.53 -12.33 0.22
C ALA A 76 15.22 -13.28 -0.97
N LEU A 77 14.92 -12.75 -2.16
CA LEU A 77 14.66 -13.57 -3.34
C LEU A 77 15.98 -14.16 -3.89
N SER A 78 15.90 -15.35 -4.48
CA SER A 78 17.05 -15.97 -5.13
C SER A 78 17.61 -15.06 -6.24
N PRO A 79 18.94 -15.06 -6.49
CA PRO A 79 19.54 -14.22 -7.53
C PRO A 79 18.87 -14.37 -8.91
N ALA A 80 18.62 -15.60 -9.35
CA ALA A 80 17.98 -15.87 -10.64
C ALA A 80 16.55 -15.30 -10.71
N PHE A 81 15.79 -15.37 -9.60
CA PHE A 81 14.46 -14.80 -9.58
C PHE A 81 14.52 -13.27 -9.59
N ARG A 82 15.45 -12.66 -8.84
CA ARG A 82 15.68 -11.22 -8.89
C ARG A 82 15.96 -10.72 -10.31
N GLU A 83 16.84 -11.39 -11.05
CA GLU A 83 17.15 -11.08 -12.46
C GLU A 83 15.91 -11.17 -13.36
N THR A 84 15.09 -12.20 -13.15
CA THR A 84 13.84 -12.40 -13.91
C THR A 84 12.85 -11.24 -13.70
N LEU A 85 12.83 -10.63 -12.50
CA LEU A 85 11.90 -9.54 -12.17
C LEU A 85 12.36 -8.16 -12.65
N LEU A 86 13.66 -7.94 -12.88
CA LEU A 86 14.22 -6.64 -13.28
C LEU A 86 13.57 -6.00 -14.50
N PRO A 87 13.32 -6.71 -15.62
CA PRO A 87 12.76 -6.10 -16.82
C PRO A 87 11.24 -5.93 -16.76
N LEU A 88 10.57 -6.44 -15.72
CA LEU A 88 9.11 -6.50 -15.67
C LEU A 88 8.53 -5.15 -15.24
N ASN A 89 7.41 -4.79 -15.86
CA ASN A 89 6.59 -3.66 -15.47
C ASN A 89 5.23 -4.15 -14.93
N LEU A 90 4.65 -3.37 -14.03
CA LEU A 90 3.40 -3.67 -13.33
C LEU A 90 2.41 -2.53 -13.52
N LEU A 91 1.20 -2.86 -13.99
CA LEU A 91 0.09 -1.94 -14.11
C LEU A 91 -0.60 -1.74 -12.76
N HIS A 92 -0.69 -0.49 -12.33
CA HIS A 92 -1.42 -0.06 -11.14
C HIS A 92 -2.65 0.77 -11.53
N THR A 93 -3.78 0.52 -10.88
CA THR A 93 -5.07 1.18 -11.18
C THR A 93 -5.73 1.78 -9.95
N SER A 94 -6.39 2.94 -10.11
CA SER A 94 -7.25 3.48 -9.05
C SER A 94 -8.56 2.70 -8.88
N ALA A 95 -8.92 1.83 -9.83
CA ALA A 95 -10.05 0.90 -9.74
C ALA A 95 -9.74 -0.28 -8.80
N SER A 96 -9.46 0.05 -7.54
CA SER A 96 -9.32 -0.93 -6.45
C SER A 96 -10.64 -1.64 -6.18
N ASP A 97 -10.59 -2.81 -5.54
CA ASP A 97 -11.80 -3.51 -5.11
C ASP A 97 -12.67 -2.64 -4.18
N GLY A 98 -12.04 -1.81 -3.35
CA GLY A 98 -12.74 -0.84 -2.49
C GLY A 98 -13.46 0.24 -3.30
N GLU A 99 -12.81 0.76 -4.34
CA GLU A 99 -13.39 1.79 -5.21
C GLU A 99 -14.56 1.23 -6.03
N VAL A 100 -14.40 0.02 -6.58
CA VAL A 100 -15.47 -0.70 -7.28
C VAL A 100 -16.68 -0.90 -6.39
N ARG A 101 -16.49 -1.27 -5.12
CA ARG A 101 -17.59 -1.39 -4.15
C ARG A 101 -18.25 -0.04 -3.84
N ARG A 102 -17.49 1.05 -3.85
CA ARG A 102 -17.96 2.40 -3.50
C ARG A 102 -18.78 3.05 -4.61
N VAL A 103 -18.35 2.94 -5.87
CA VAL A 103 -18.97 3.66 -7.01
C VAL A 103 -19.54 2.76 -8.10
N GLY A 104 -19.39 1.45 -7.98
CA GLY A 104 -19.77 0.48 -9.00
C GLY A 104 -18.65 0.24 -10.03
N ALA A 105 -18.62 -0.96 -10.60
CA ALA A 105 -17.55 -1.41 -11.49
C ALA A 105 -17.42 -0.55 -12.76
N GLU A 106 -18.55 -0.24 -13.42
CA GLU A 106 -18.55 0.54 -14.66
C GLU A 106 -17.90 1.91 -14.47
N ARG A 107 -18.34 2.64 -13.44
CA ARG A 107 -17.80 3.97 -13.13
C ARG A 107 -16.35 3.90 -12.68
N ALA A 108 -16.01 2.98 -11.78
CA ALA A 108 -14.65 2.83 -11.27
C ALA A 108 -13.64 2.56 -12.40
N LEU A 109 -14.01 1.70 -13.36
CA LEU A 109 -13.15 1.37 -14.51
C LEU A 109 -13.06 2.53 -15.51
N LYS A 110 -14.18 3.22 -15.77
CA LYS A 110 -14.22 4.36 -16.70
C LYS A 110 -13.41 5.56 -16.21
N GLU A 111 -13.45 5.83 -14.91
CA GLU A 111 -12.75 6.94 -14.27
C GLU A 111 -11.37 6.53 -13.74
N ALA A 112 -10.93 5.29 -14.01
CA ALA A 112 -9.69 4.75 -13.48
C ALA A 112 -8.47 5.53 -13.99
N ILE A 113 -7.60 5.91 -13.07
CA ILE A 113 -6.25 6.34 -13.38
C ILE A 113 -5.36 5.10 -13.37
N ASN A 114 -4.67 4.88 -14.48
CA ASN A 114 -3.80 3.73 -14.68
C ASN A 114 -2.38 4.22 -14.94
N THR A 115 -1.43 3.64 -14.20
CA THR A 115 -0.01 3.93 -14.39
C THR A 115 0.79 2.63 -14.33
N THR A 116 1.74 2.48 -15.25
CA THR A 116 2.68 1.36 -15.27
C THR A 116 3.99 1.78 -14.60
N HIS A 117 4.49 0.95 -13.68
CA HIS A 117 5.75 1.16 -12.97
C HIS A 117 6.65 -0.08 -13.09
N PRO A 118 7.98 0.06 -12.98
CA PRO A 118 8.86 -1.10 -12.87
C PRO A 118 8.48 -1.96 -11.65
N LEU A 119 8.50 -3.27 -11.81
CA LEU A 119 8.27 -4.22 -10.71
C LEU A 119 9.39 -4.14 -9.66
N VAL A 120 10.60 -3.82 -10.09
CA VAL A 120 11.76 -3.57 -9.24
C VAL A 120 12.23 -2.14 -9.45
N ILE A 121 12.04 -1.29 -8.45
CA ILE A 121 12.39 0.12 -8.53
C ILE A 121 13.69 0.41 -7.80
N ARG A 122 14.40 1.44 -8.25
CA ARG A 122 15.55 2.02 -7.56
C ARG A 122 15.07 3.11 -6.60
N HIS A 123 15.37 2.97 -5.31
CA HIS A 123 15.13 4.06 -4.37
C HIS A 123 16.03 5.26 -4.72
N PRO A 124 15.49 6.49 -4.89
CA PRO A 124 16.22 7.58 -5.54
C PRO A 124 17.41 8.12 -4.73
N VAL A 125 17.36 8.03 -3.40
CA VAL A 125 18.46 8.48 -2.53
C VAL A 125 19.47 7.36 -2.27
N THR A 126 19.03 6.27 -1.64
CA THR A 126 19.90 5.13 -1.27
C THR A 126 20.40 4.30 -2.46
N GLY A 127 19.73 4.37 -3.61
CA GLY A 127 20.04 3.54 -4.77
C GLY A 127 19.70 2.05 -4.62
N LYS A 128 19.13 1.64 -3.48
CA LYS A 128 18.78 0.23 -3.22
C LYS A 128 17.56 -0.20 -4.05
N PRO A 129 17.46 -1.48 -4.43
CA PRO A 129 16.27 -2.04 -5.06
C PRO A 129 15.11 -2.17 -4.07
N ALA A 130 13.88 -2.14 -4.58
CA ALA A 130 12.68 -2.50 -3.84
C ALA A 130 11.68 -3.23 -4.75
N LEU A 131 11.06 -4.29 -4.22
CA LEU A 131 10.00 -5.03 -4.89
C LEU A 131 8.69 -4.22 -4.83
N PHE A 132 8.39 -3.48 -5.90
CA PHE A 132 7.31 -2.47 -5.93
C PHE A 132 5.93 -3.08 -6.25
N VAL A 133 5.52 -4.05 -5.45
CA VAL A 133 4.22 -4.72 -5.57
C VAL A 133 3.16 -4.08 -4.67
N ASN A 134 1.91 -4.15 -5.10
CA ASN A 134 0.78 -3.62 -4.34
C ASN A 134 -0.45 -4.54 -4.46
N PRO A 135 -0.69 -5.44 -3.49
CA PRO A 135 -1.79 -6.40 -3.54
C PRO A 135 -3.19 -5.83 -3.77
N THR A 136 -3.41 -4.55 -3.47
CA THR A 136 -4.75 -3.94 -3.57
C THR A 136 -5.05 -3.31 -4.93
N ILE A 137 -4.02 -2.86 -5.66
CA ILE A 137 -4.21 -2.04 -6.88
C ILE A 137 -3.27 -2.39 -8.04
N ALA A 138 -2.25 -3.22 -7.83
CA ALA A 138 -1.49 -3.79 -8.93
C ALA A 138 -2.25 -4.97 -9.54
N ARG A 139 -2.48 -4.95 -10.86
CA ARG A 139 -3.41 -5.90 -11.52
C ARG A 139 -2.75 -6.82 -12.52
N GLN A 140 -1.73 -6.34 -13.24
CA GLN A 140 -1.23 -7.05 -14.41
C GLN A 140 0.25 -6.74 -14.65
N VAL A 141 1.02 -7.79 -14.94
CA VAL A 141 2.40 -7.65 -15.42
C VAL A 141 2.35 -7.37 -16.91
N GLU A 142 2.99 -6.31 -17.36
CA GLU A 142 2.98 -5.90 -18.75
C GLU A 142 3.56 -7.01 -19.65
N GLY A 143 2.84 -7.34 -20.72
CA GLY A 143 3.22 -8.40 -21.66
C GLY A 143 2.89 -9.82 -21.22
N PHE A 144 2.41 -10.03 -19.98
CA PHE A 144 2.01 -11.36 -19.50
C PHE A 144 0.53 -11.64 -19.78
N LEU A 145 0.20 -12.92 -19.96
CA LEU A 145 -1.18 -13.38 -19.94
C LEU A 145 -1.80 -13.21 -18.54
N PRO A 146 -3.14 -13.18 -18.43
CA PRO A 146 -3.81 -13.00 -17.13
C PRO A 146 -3.41 -14.03 -16.08
N GLU A 147 -3.32 -15.32 -16.46
CA GLU A 147 -2.97 -16.41 -15.55
C GLU A 147 -1.51 -16.32 -15.09
N GLU A 148 -0.60 -15.97 -16.00
CA GLU A 148 0.82 -15.76 -15.69
C GLU A 148 1.01 -14.59 -14.70
N SER A 149 0.33 -13.47 -14.97
CA SER A 149 0.29 -12.32 -14.05
C SER A 149 -0.25 -12.72 -12.70
N GLN A 150 -1.38 -13.45 -12.66
CA GLN A 150 -2.02 -13.88 -11.44
C GLN A 150 -1.10 -14.76 -10.60
N HIS A 151 -0.42 -15.74 -11.21
CA HIS A 151 0.48 -16.64 -10.50
C HIS A 151 1.70 -15.91 -9.94
N LEU A 152 2.35 -15.07 -10.74
CA LEU A 152 3.50 -14.29 -10.28
C LEU A 152 3.12 -13.34 -9.16
N LEU A 153 2.04 -12.57 -9.34
CA LEU A 153 1.58 -11.62 -8.32
C LEU A 153 1.11 -12.32 -7.06
N ALA A 154 0.42 -13.46 -7.14
CA ALA A 154 0.03 -14.24 -5.96
C ALA A 154 1.26 -14.69 -5.15
N TYR A 155 2.33 -15.15 -5.81
CA TYR A 155 3.57 -15.50 -5.15
C TYR A 155 4.19 -14.27 -4.46
N LEU A 156 4.36 -13.15 -5.18
CA LEU A 156 4.97 -11.94 -4.62
C LEU A 156 4.14 -11.34 -3.48
N HIS A 157 2.82 -11.36 -3.59
CA HIS A 157 1.91 -10.92 -2.54
C HIS A 157 2.03 -11.79 -1.29
N ASN A 158 2.15 -13.11 -1.45
CA ASN A 158 2.38 -14.01 -0.32
C ASN A 158 3.78 -13.81 0.28
N HIS A 159 4.79 -13.60 -0.56
CA HIS A 159 6.16 -13.32 -0.14
C HIS A 159 6.19 -12.11 0.79
N ILE A 160 5.65 -10.96 0.37
CA ILE A 160 5.73 -9.72 1.16
C ILE A 160 4.99 -9.75 2.51
N ARG A 161 4.22 -10.82 2.79
CA ARG A 161 3.56 -11.06 4.08
C ARG A 161 4.47 -11.73 5.11
N SER A 162 5.68 -12.16 4.73
CA SER A 162 6.59 -12.84 5.66
C SER A 162 6.92 -11.95 6.87
N MET A 163 7.01 -12.58 8.04
CA MET A 163 7.45 -11.91 9.27
C MET A 163 8.95 -11.57 9.23
N ASP A 164 9.74 -12.21 8.37
CA ASP A 164 11.20 -12.03 8.29
C ASP A 164 11.62 -10.58 7.99
N PHE A 165 10.73 -9.81 7.37
CA PHE A 165 10.96 -8.42 7.01
C PHE A 165 9.75 -7.52 7.34
N SER A 166 8.87 -8.01 8.20
CA SER A 166 7.72 -7.26 8.71
C SER A 166 7.92 -6.82 10.15
N CYS A 167 7.35 -5.68 10.50
CA CYS A 167 7.19 -5.27 11.89
C CYS A 167 5.74 -4.83 12.14
N ARG A 168 5.36 -4.78 13.41
CA ARG A 168 4.05 -4.31 13.84
C ARG A 168 4.24 -3.18 14.82
N VAL A 169 3.65 -2.03 14.51
CA VAL A 169 3.70 -0.85 15.35
C VAL A 169 2.40 -0.75 16.13
N ARG A 170 2.54 -0.83 17.45
CA ARG A 170 1.46 -0.50 18.39
C ARG A 170 1.40 1.00 18.59
N TRP A 171 0.19 1.54 18.57
CA TRP A 171 -0.01 2.98 18.67
C TRP A 171 -0.16 3.47 20.10
N GLU A 172 0.41 4.65 20.36
CA GLU A 172 0.11 5.48 21.51
C GLU A 172 -0.36 6.86 21.04
N LYS A 173 -1.25 7.50 21.80
CA LYS A 173 -1.75 8.85 21.49
C LYS A 173 -0.58 9.83 21.38
N GLY A 174 -0.57 10.64 20.32
CA GLY A 174 0.49 11.61 20.03
C GLY A 174 1.65 11.03 19.22
N THR A 175 1.71 9.71 19.00
CA THR A 175 2.73 9.10 18.15
C THR A 175 2.65 9.66 16.73
N VAL A 176 3.83 9.99 16.18
CA VAL A 176 4.00 10.29 14.75
C VAL A 176 4.95 9.26 14.17
N VAL A 177 4.49 8.50 13.18
CA VAL A 177 5.34 7.59 12.40
C VAL A 177 5.45 8.11 10.98
N VAL A 178 6.66 8.00 10.46
CA VAL A 178 7.00 8.37 9.08
C VAL A 178 7.57 7.14 8.38
N TRP A 179 7.06 6.81 7.21
CA TRP A 179 7.62 5.74 6.38
C TRP A 179 7.78 6.18 4.93
N ASP A 180 8.72 5.54 4.23
CA ASP A 180 8.94 5.72 2.79
C ASP A 180 8.02 4.77 2.01
N GLN A 181 7.23 5.33 1.09
CA GLN A 181 6.20 4.61 0.34
C GLN A 181 6.79 3.77 -0.80
N ARG A 182 8.05 4.00 -1.19
CA ARG A 182 8.69 3.26 -2.29
C ARG A 182 9.34 1.97 -1.80
N THR A 183 9.61 1.87 -0.50
CA THR A 183 10.34 0.76 0.10
C THR A 183 9.55 0.04 1.19
N THR A 184 8.36 0.51 1.52
CA THR A 184 7.52 -0.05 2.58
C THR A 184 6.10 -0.24 2.10
N ALA A 185 5.55 -1.45 2.24
CA ALA A 185 4.11 -1.67 2.21
C ALA A 185 3.58 -1.77 3.65
N HIS A 186 2.31 -1.50 3.85
CA HIS A 186 1.68 -1.51 5.16
C HIS A 186 0.26 -2.06 5.11
N SER A 187 -0.23 -2.51 6.27
CA SER A 187 -1.61 -2.95 6.45
C SER A 187 -2.12 -2.45 7.79
N ALA A 188 -3.33 -1.88 7.79
CA ALA A 188 -4.07 -1.65 9.03
C ALA A 188 -4.41 -3.02 9.66
N VAL A 189 -4.32 -3.12 10.98
CA VAL A 189 -4.76 -4.29 11.74
C VAL A 189 -6.08 -3.92 12.41
N PRO A 190 -7.23 -4.41 11.94
CA PRO A 190 -8.52 -4.06 12.52
C PRO A 190 -8.87 -5.01 13.67
N ASP A 191 -8.03 -5.06 14.69
CA ASP A 191 -8.18 -5.94 15.85
C ASP A 191 -8.67 -5.20 17.10
N PHE A 192 -9.67 -4.35 16.90
CA PHE A 192 -10.37 -3.61 17.93
C PHE A 192 -11.89 -3.72 17.71
N GLN A 193 -12.69 -3.42 18.73
CA GLN A 193 -14.15 -3.59 18.63
C GLN A 193 -14.78 -2.49 17.74
N ASP A 194 -15.88 -2.83 17.06
CA ASP A 194 -16.53 -1.91 16.11
C ASP A 194 -17.08 -0.64 16.78
N ASN A 195 -17.32 -0.64 18.09
CA ASN A 195 -17.79 0.50 18.87
C ASN A 195 -16.65 1.36 19.47
N GLU A 196 -15.38 1.02 19.21
CA GLU A 196 -14.24 1.79 19.70
C GLU A 196 -13.78 2.83 18.70
N ARG A 197 -13.34 3.98 19.22
CA ARG A 197 -12.86 5.09 18.41
C ARG A 197 -11.38 4.94 18.07
N ARG A 198 -11.06 5.11 16.80
CA ARG A 198 -9.70 5.15 16.26
C ARG A 198 -9.61 6.38 15.35
N HIS A 199 -8.72 7.32 15.66
CA HIS A 199 -8.64 8.58 14.92
C HIS A 199 -7.18 8.95 14.66
N MET A 200 -6.82 9.04 13.39
CA MET A 200 -5.51 9.52 12.94
C MET A 200 -5.66 10.50 11.80
N VAL A 201 -4.60 11.25 11.57
CA VAL A 201 -4.47 12.10 10.40
C VAL A 201 -3.17 11.78 9.68
N ARG A 202 -3.21 11.78 8.35
CA ARG A 202 -2.04 11.49 7.53
C ARG A 202 -1.78 12.52 6.46
N VAL A 203 -0.50 12.78 6.19
CA VAL A 203 -0.03 13.62 5.10
C VAL A 203 0.84 12.78 4.19
N ILE A 204 0.53 12.83 2.90
CA ILE A 204 1.21 12.06 1.87
C ILE A 204 1.77 13.03 0.83
N PRO A 205 3.04 13.46 0.93
CA PRO A 205 3.73 14.20 -0.12
C PRO A 205 3.96 13.34 -1.37
N TYR A 206 3.80 13.97 -2.55
CA TYR A 206 4.20 13.35 -3.80
C TYR A 206 5.72 13.15 -3.86
N GLY A 207 6.14 12.13 -4.60
CA GLY A 207 7.53 11.83 -4.90
C GLY A 207 7.86 12.03 -6.37
N SER A 208 8.98 11.43 -6.77
CA SER A 208 9.38 11.31 -8.18
C SER A 208 8.70 10.11 -8.82
N LYS A 209 8.71 10.06 -10.15
CA LYS A 209 8.40 8.85 -10.90
C LYS A 209 9.33 7.70 -10.43
N PRO A 210 8.80 6.47 -10.20
CA PRO A 210 9.64 5.32 -9.94
C PRO A 210 10.49 4.96 -11.16
N GLU A 211 11.80 4.81 -10.95
CA GLU A 211 12.77 4.43 -11.99
C GLU A 211 13.17 2.96 -11.80
N PRO A 212 13.41 2.21 -12.89
CA PRO A 212 13.80 0.80 -12.79
C PRO A 212 15.15 0.66 -12.10
N PHE A 213 15.31 -0.40 -11.33
CA PHE A 213 16.62 -0.77 -10.82
C PHE A 213 17.46 -1.43 -11.92
N ALA A 214 18.53 -0.77 -12.34
CA ALA A 214 19.55 -1.37 -13.20
C ALA A 214 20.67 -1.94 -12.31
N ALA A 215 20.82 -3.27 -12.29
CA ALA A 215 22.02 -3.88 -11.77
C ALA A 215 23.20 -3.46 -12.66
N ARG A 216 24.21 -2.84 -12.07
CA ARG A 216 25.46 -2.48 -12.77
C ARG A 216 26.37 -3.68 -12.88
#